data_AF-A0A812JLK3-F1
#
_entry.id   AF-A0A812JLK3-F1
#
_cell.length_a   1.000
_cell.length_b   1.000
_cell.length_c   1.000
_cell.angle_alpha   90.00
_cell.angle_beta   90.00
_cell.angle_gamma   90.00
#
_symmetry.space_group_name_H-M   'P 1'
#
loop_
_entity.id
_entity.type
_entity.pdbx_description
1 polymer ?
#
loop_
_entity_poly.entity_id
_entity_poly.type
_entity_poly.pdbx_seq_one_letter_code
_entity_poly.pdbx_strand_id
1 'polypeptide(L)'
;MRAGAISGLARYAGTGRPLANLHQTWKDNYCNYFKSHYTPSIRLMVLYIVYNLLASQTFQGQLPMFLVVISFTFWIVTPVIFAPFARCTLITQDLRDFNGFINGRAGISEAELDDLVDRGRKNKMPRTLFECGLTDAILYWTGVPCSVLLAKLVGRFVFCAALAVALPSEIMDYLWVYSVLLCFQWLLVFGFFYFNLNNILLMSSWLVWLAVFLVGRLYVIGVVGEQATTPSLWVRLPEFFISFLVFVEYLGFLHHLVLTVFRLAVAAVSEDGCFCLHMKRRIPREASNRRLHRCIRLAHVFFFSHQLHTLQAYIVLVANLMTSLFLASTDKVFCNLRIHTWWLLNSVAGDPKYLESETTWLEDANRLGLSDTSSTVTAGDTSEEANDSGSSE
;
A
#
# COMPACT_ATOMS: atom_id res chain seq x y z
N MET A 1 7.56 -31.92 19.02
CA MET A 1 6.61 -30.78 19.03
C MET A 1 7.22 -29.70 19.91
N ARG A 2 7.27 -28.43 19.47
CA ARG A 2 7.79 -27.34 20.32
C ARG A 2 6.91 -27.23 21.57
N ALA A 3 7.54 -27.14 22.74
CA ALA A 3 6.82 -27.00 23.99
C ALA A 3 5.94 -25.74 23.93
N GLY A 4 4.68 -25.92 24.31
CA GLY A 4 3.68 -24.88 24.35
C GLY A 4 3.86 -23.89 25.50
N ALA A 5 3.32 -22.67 25.37
CA ALA A 5 3.26 -21.74 26.49
C ALA A 5 2.25 -22.22 27.54
N ILE A 6 2.52 -22.00 28.81
CA ILE A 6 1.59 -22.27 29.91
C ILE A 6 1.16 -20.92 30.49
N SER A 7 -0.15 -20.65 30.49
CA SER A 7 -0.74 -19.49 31.18
C SER A 7 -1.79 -20.00 32.16
N GLY A 8 -1.49 -19.90 33.46
CA GLY A 8 -2.30 -20.51 34.51
C GLY A 8 -2.35 -22.04 34.39
N LEU A 9 -3.57 -22.59 34.26
CA LEU A 9 -3.83 -24.03 34.07
C LEU A 9 -3.88 -24.44 32.59
N ALA A 10 -3.85 -23.50 31.65
CA ALA A 10 -3.99 -23.78 30.23
C ALA A 10 -2.63 -24.06 29.58
N ARG A 11 -2.51 -25.22 28.91
CA ARG A 11 -1.37 -25.60 28.07
C ARG A 11 -1.67 -25.24 26.61
N TYR A 12 -1.02 -24.22 26.07
CA TYR A 12 -1.19 -23.80 24.68
C TYR A 12 -0.26 -24.58 23.77
N ALA A 13 -0.77 -25.46 22.92
CA ALA A 13 0.07 -26.14 21.94
C ALA A 13 0.67 -25.13 20.95
N GLY A 14 2.00 -25.18 20.75
CA GLY A 14 2.66 -24.35 19.75
C GLY A 14 2.19 -24.70 18.34
N THR A 15 1.35 -23.86 17.74
CA THR A 15 0.82 -24.06 16.37
C THR A 15 1.78 -23.57 15.28
N GLY A 16 2.95 -23.06 15.66
CA GLY A 16 3.86 -22.36 14.76
C GLY A 16 3.41 -20.95 14.36
N ARG A 17 2.24 -20.50 14.84
CA ARG A 17 1.76 -19.13 14.71
C ARG A 17 2.30 -18.29 15.86
N PRO A 18 2.62 -16.99 15.63
CA PRO A 18 2.96 -16.08 16.73
C PRO A 18 1.82 -16.07 17.76
N LEU A 19 2.18 -15.97 19.04
CA LEU A 19 1.22 -15.88 20.13
C LEU A 19 0.22 -14.76 19.85
N ALA A 20 -1.07 -15.04 20.05
CA ALA A 20 -2.15 -14.07 19.82
C ALA A 20 -2.02 -12.80 20.70
N ASN A 21 -1.21 -12.89 21.76
CA ASN A 21 -0.98 -11.81 22.72
C ASN A 21 0.22 -10.92 22.32
N LEU A 22 0.96 -11.28 21.27
CA LEU A 22 2.07 -10.46 20.80
C LEU A 22 1.54 -9.22 20.09
N HIS A 23 2.11 -8.08 20.45
CA HIS A 23 1.86 -6.82 19.77
C HIS A 23 2.20 -6.95 18.28
N GLN A 24 1.22 -6.69 17.42
CA GLN A 24 1.44 -6.58 15.98
C GLN A 24 1.66 -5.11 15.65
N THR A 25 2.82 -4.80 15.07
CA THR A 25 3.12 -3.42 14.70
C THR A 25 2.13 -2.91 13.65
N TRP A 26 1.93 -1.60 13.57
CA TRP A 26 1.06 -1.02 12.53
C TRP A 26 1.54 -1.37 11.11
N LYS A 27 2.85 -1.54 10.92
CA LYS A 27 3.44 -2.02 9.68
C LYS A 27 2.98 -3.45 9.35
N ASP A 28 3.02 -4.36 10.31
CA ASP A 28 2.62 -5.76 10.10
C ASP A 28 1.12 -5.84 9.79
N ASN A 29 0.31 -5.09 10.54
CA ASN A 29 -1.12 -4.96 10.29
C ASN A 29 -1.39 -4.43 8.87
N TYR A 30 -0.68 -3.39 8.44
CA TYR A 30 -0.78 -2.88 7.08
C TYR A 30 -0.48 -3.96 6.04
N CYS A 31 0.65 -4.65 6.16
CA CYS A 31 1.06 -5.67 5.18
C CYS A 31 0.08 -6.86 5.12
N ASN A 32 -0.50 -7.25 6.24
CA ASN A 32 -1.45 -8.37 6.30
C ASN A 32 -2.85 -7.99 5.80
N TYR A 33 -3.30 -6.76 6.08
CA TYR A 33 -4.70 -6.38 5.90
C TYR A 33 -4.95 -5.36 4.78
N PHE A 34 -3.93 -4.85 4.09
CA PHE A 34 -4.16 -3.81 3.07
C PHE A 34 -5.09 -4.25 1.93
N LYS A 35 -5.00 -5.50 1.46
CA LYS A 35 -5.87 -5.99 0.37
C LYS A 35 -7.27 -6.34 0.85
N SER A 36 -7.37 -6.94 2.03
CA SER A 36 -8.61 -7.53 2.54
C SER A 36 -9.49 -6.50 3.25
N HIS A 37 -8.90 -5.53 3.95
CA HIS A 37 -9.63 -4.59 4.80
C HIS A 37 -9.43 -3.14 4.37
N TYR A 38 -8.18 -2.66 4.32
CA TYR A 38 -7.93 -1.22 4.13
C TYR A 38 -8.34 -0.72 2.74
N THR A 39 -7.92 -1.40 1.66
CA THR A 39 -8.23 -0.95 0.30
C THR A 39 -9.74 -0.95 0.02
N PRO A 40 -10.50 -2.03 0.31
CA PRO A 40 -11.94 -2.01 0.08
C PRO A 40 -12.67 -0.99 0.97
N SER A 41 -12.23 -0.82 2.21
CA SER A 41 -12.82 0.17 3.11
C SER A 41 -12.63 1.60 2.59
N ILE A 42 -11.41 1.96 2.18
CA ILE A 42 -11.13 3.29 1.64
C ILE A 42 -11.92 3.52 0.34
N ARG A 43 -12.05 2.50 -0.52
CA ARG A 43 -12.92 2.60 -1.70
C ARG A 43 -14.38 2.85 -1.34
N LEU A 44 -14.91 2.14 -0.35
CA LEU A 44 -16.28 2.31 0.12
C LEU A 44 -16.48 3.71 0.75
N MET A 45 -15.50 4.19 1.52
CA MET A 45 -15.48 5.54 2.07
C MET A 45 -15.49 6.60 0.96
N VAL A 46 -14.65 6.46 -0.06
CA VAL A 46 -14.60 7.40 -1.21
C VAL A 46 -15.92 7.40 -1.97
N LEU A 47 -16.52 6.24 -2.25
CA LEU A 47 -17.82 6.14 -2.89
C LEU A 47 -18.93 6.81 -2.07
N TYR A 48 -18.91 6.63 -0.75
CA TYR A 48 -19.85 7.30 0.16
C TYR A 48 -19.68 8.82 0.12
N ILE A 49 -18.43 9.32 0.11
CA ILE A 49 -18.16 10.76 -0.02
C ILE A 49 -18.71 11.29 -1.34
N VAL A 50 -18.41 10.63 -2.47
CA VAL A 50 -18.92 11.03 -3.80
C VAL A 50 -20.45 11.05 -3.82
N TYR A 51 -21.11 10.03 -3.25
CA TYR A 51 -22.56 10.00 -3.13
C TYR A 51 -23.09 11.22 -2.37
N ASN A 52 -22.51 11.56 -1.22
CA ASN A 52 -22.97 12.71 -0.44
C ASN A 52 -22.75 14.04 -1.17
N LEU A 53 -21.63 14.17 -1.89
CA LEU A 53 -21.34 15.36 -2.69
C LEU A 53 -22.37 15.51 -3.82
N LEU A 54 -22.66 14.44 -4.57
CA LEU A 54 -23.66 14.47 -5.63
C LEU A 54 -25.09 14.68 -5.09
N ALA A 55 -25.46 13.97 -4.02
CA ALA A 55 -26.78 14.10 -3.41
C ALA A 55 -27.04 15.53 -2.92
N SER A 56 -26.03 16.18 -2.33
CA SER A 56 -26.17 17.58 -1.86
C SER A 56 -26.43 18.59 -2.99
N GLN A 57 -26.06 18.27 -4.23
CA GLN A 57 -26.34 19.12 -5.40
C GLN A 57 -27.77 18.94 -5.94
N THR A 58 -28.39 17.78 -5.73
CA THR A 58 -29.69 17.46 -6.36
C THR A 58 -30.92 17.91 -5.58
N PHE A 59 -30.76 18.48 -4.38
CA PHE A 59 -31.85 18.83 -3.42
C PHE A 59 -32.82 17.68 -3.07
N GLN A 60 -32.65 16.49 -3.65
CA GLN A 60 -33.36 15.28 -3.30
C GLN A 60 -32.70 14.69 -2.05
N GLY A 61 -33.50 14.41 -1.02
CA GLY A 61 -33.02 14.09 0.32
C GLY A 61 -31.92 13.03 0.35
N GLN A 62 -30.95 13.20 1.25
CA GLN A 62 -29.87 12.24 1.46
C GLN A 62 -30.42 10.98 2.14
N LEU A 63 -30.31 9.82 1.49
CA LEU A 63 -30.55 8.55 2.17
C LEU A 63 -29.43 8.33 3.21
N PRO A 64 -29.75 8.22 4.51
CA PRO A 64 -28.73 8.00 5.53
C PRO A 64 -28.19 6.57 5.42
N MET A 65 -27.02 6.40 4.79
CA MET A 65 -26.35 5.10 4.67
C MET A 65 -25.49 4.80 5.90
N PHE A 66 -26.10 4.81 7.09
CA PHE A 66 -25.41 4.58 8.36
C PHE A 66 -24.63 3.25 8.39
N LEU A 67 -25.19 2.18 7.82
CA LEU A 67 -24.52 0.88 7.73
C LEU A 67 -23.23 0.93 6.88
N VAL A 68 -23.18 1.77 5.86
CA VAL A 68 -21.98 1.96 5.03
C VAL A 68 -20.88 2.63 5.85
N VAL A 69 -21.25 3.66 6.63
CA VAL A 69 -20.33 4.38 7.52
C VAL A 69 -19.74 3.44 8.58
N ILE A 70 -20.59 2.65 9.24
CA ILE A 70 -20.15 1.61 10.16
C ILE A 70 -19.21 0.65 9.44
N SER A 71 -19.60 0.12 8.27
CA SER A 71 -18.83 -0.92 7.58
C SER A 71 -17.40 -0.47 7.27
N PHE A 72 -17.20 0.67 6.59
CA PHE A 72 -15.85 1.09 6.25
C PHE A 72 -15.04 1.48 7.50
N THR A 73 -15.68 2.10 8.50
CA THR A 73 -15.02 2.47 9.75
C THR A 73 -14.48 1.24 10.45
N PHE A 74 -15.34 0.23 10.68
CA PHE A 74 -14.94 -1.02 11.33
C PHE A 74 -13.83 -1.73 10.55
N TRP A 75 -13.90 -1.80 9.22
CA TRP A 75 -12.83 -2.43 8.44
C TRP A 75 -11.46 -1.76 8.62
N ILE A 76 -11.41 -0.43 8.80
CA ILE A 76 -10.15 0.28 9.07
C ILE A 76 -9.68 0.06 10.52
N VAL A 77 -10.58 0.13 11.50
CA VAL A 77 -10.17 0.10 12.91
C VAL A 77 -9.99 -1.31 13.46
N THR A 78 -10.64 -2.33 12.88
CA THR A 78 -10.64 -3.72 13.37
C THR A 78 -9.23 -4.26 13.65
N PRO A 79 -8.23 -4.15 12.75
CA PRO A 79 -6.88 -4.66 13.05
C PRO A 79 -6.23 -4.04 14.28
N VAL A 80 -6.59 -2.81 14.65
CA VAL A 80 -6.07 -2.11 15.84
C VAL A 80 -6.93 -2.38 17.07
N ILE A 81 -8.25 -2.50 16.93
CA ILE A 81 -9.14 -2.87 18.05
C ILE A 81 -8.77 -4.24 18.61
N PHE A 82 -8.34 -5.18 17.77
CA PHE A 82 -7.90 -6.49 18.21
C PHE A 82 -6.39 -6.56 18.52
N ALA A 83 -5.66 -5.44 18.41
CA ALA A 83 -4.28 -5.37 18.87
C ALA A 83 -4.28 -5.12 20.39
N PRO A 84 -3.63 -5.99 21.18
CA PRO A 84 -3.57 -5.79 22.62
C PRO A 84 -2.66 -4.59 22.96
N PHE A 85 -2.95 -3.92 24.08
CA PHE A 85 -2.08 -2.95 24.74
C PHE A 85 -1.83 -1.60 24.04
N ALA A 86 -2.78 -0.67 24.15
CA ALA A 86 -2.59 0.73 23.73
C ALA A 86 -1.71 1.55 24.71
N ARG A 87 -0.46 1.14 24.96
CA ARG A 87 0.49 1.93 25.77
C ARG A 87 1.01 3.12 24.94
N CYS A 88 1.10 4.30 25.54
CA CYS A 88 1.58 5.50 24.83
C CYS A 88 2.98 5.31 24.22
N THR A 89 3.89 4.61 24.91
CA THR A 89 5.24 4.30 24.40
C THR A 89 5.19 3.44 23.14
N LEU A 90 4.33 2.44 23.13
CA LEU A 90 4.15 1.53 21.99
C LEU A 90 3.51 2.25 20.80
N ILE A 91 2.51 3.11 21.05
CA ILE A 91 1.90 3.98 20.04
C ILE A 91 2.96 4.87 19.38
N THR A 92 3.84 5.50 20.17
CA THR A 92 4.91 6.35 19.60
C THR A 92 5.93 5.56 18.78
N GLN A 93 6.21 4.31 19.17
CA GLN A 93 7.08 3.41 18.43
C GLN A 93 6.42 3.00 17.11
N ASP A 94 5.19 2.51 17.14
CA ASP A 94 4.44 2.12 15.94
C ASP A 94 4.26 3.28 14.95
N LEU A 95 3.98 4.48 15.47
CA LEU A 95 3.88 5.69 14.66
C LEU A 95 5.20 5.97 13.93
N ARG A 96 6.34 5.89 14.63
CA ARG A 96 7.67 6.10 14.04
C ARG A 96 8.01 5.02 13.02
N ASP A 97 7.79 3.76 13.36
CA ASP A 97 8.14 2.60 12.53
C ASP A 97 7.27 2.56 11.27
N PHE A 98 5.97 2.81 11.40
CA PHE A 98 5.06 2.84 10.25
C PHE A 98 5.29 4.07 9.37
N ASN A 99 5.55 5.25 9.95
CA ASN A 99 5.96 6.42 9.17
C ASN A 99 7.30 6.19 8.45
N GLY A 100 8.26 5.50 9.08
CA GLY A 100 9.51 5.08 8.44
C GLY A 100 9.30 4.06 7.33
N PHE A 101 8.32 3.17 7.48
CA PHE A 101 7.92 2.21 6.42
C PHE A 101 7.31 2.91 5.20
N ILE A 102 6.48 3.94 5.42
CA ILE A 102 5.86 4.75 4.36
C ILE A 102 6.92 5.59 3.63
N ASN A 103 7.77 6.29 4.40
CA ASN A 103 8.81 7.19 3.87
C ASN A 103 10.14 6.50 3.51
N GLY A 104 10.20 5.18 3.64
CA GLY A 104 11.39 4.39 3.32
C GLY A 104 11.81 4.56 1.86
N ARG A 105 12.94 3.94 1.48
CA ARG A 105 13.44 3.96 0.09
C ARG A 105 12.31 3.59 -0.89
N ALA A 106 11.96 4.55 -1.74
CA ALA A 106 10.97 4.40 -2.79
C ALA A 106 11.76 4.16 -4.08
N GLY A 107 11.62 2.96 -4.65
CA GLY A 107 12.45 2.53 -5.78
C GLY A 107 13.35 1.36 -5.43
N ILE A 108 13.52 0.50 -6.43
CA ILE A 108 14.31 -0.73 -6.36
C ILE A 108 15.11 -0.80 -7.66
N SER A 109 16.41 -1.05 -7.54
CA SER A 109 17.30 -1.22 -8.70
C SER A 109 16.91 -2.44 -9.53
N GLU A 110 17.45 -2.58 -10.75
CA GLU A 110 17.16 -3.78 -11.55
C GLU A 110 17.71 -5.07 -10.91
N ALA A 111 18.83 -4.99 -10.19
CA ALA A 111 19.44 -6.14 -9.53
C ALA A 111 18.64 -6.64 -8.31
N GLU A 112 18.06 -5.71 -7.54
CA GLU A 112 17.25 -6.03 -6.36
C GLU A 112 15.83 -6.53 -6.71
N LEU A 113 15.42 -6.42 -7.97
CA LEU A 113 14.07 -6.81 -8.41
C LEU A 113 13.84 -8.32 -8.31
N ASP A 114 14.86 -9.12 -8.60
CA ASP A 114 14.78 -10.58 -8.50
C ASP A 114 14.69 -11.02 -7.02
N ASP A 115 15.44 -10.38 -6.11
CA ASP A 115 15.32 -10.60 -4.65
C ASP A 115 13.92 -10.25 -4.14
N LEU A 116 13.34 -9.14 -4.61
CA LEU A 116 11.98 -8.74 -4.24
C LEU A 116 10.96 -9.84 -4.59
N VAL A 117 11.05 -10.37 -5.80
CA VAL A 117 10.14 -11.43 -6.28
C VAL A 117 10.30 -12.69 -5.46
N ASP A 118 11.52 -13.08 -5.14
CA ASP A 118 11.80 -14.24 -4.32
C ASP A 118 11.31 -14.08 -2.88
N ARG A 119 11.43 -12.87 -2.31
CA ARG A 119 10.87 -12.55 -0.99
C ARG A 119 9.35 -12.61 -0.99
N GLY A 120 8.71 -12.07 -2.04
CA GLY A 120 7.27 -12.16 -2.23
C GLY A 120 6.77 -13.61 -2.31
N ARG A 121 7.45 -14.46 -3.07
CA ARG A 121 7.13 -15.90 -3.16
C ARG A 121 7.30 -16.64 -1.84
N LYS A 122 8.30 -16.24 -1.04
CA LYS A 122 8.58 -16.80 0.29
C LYS A 122 7.70 -16.20 1.40
N ASN A 123 6.71 -15.35 1.05
CA ASN A 123 5.88 -14.61 2.00
C ASN A 123 6.69 -13.86 3.08
N LYS A 124 7.88 -13.36 2.72
CA LYS A 124 8.69 -12.53 3.62
C LYS A 124 8.11 -11.12 3.67
N MET A 125 8.03 -10.55 4.87
CA MET A 125 7.52 -9.18 5.06
C MET A 125 8.33 -8.16 4.24
N PRO A 126 7.67 -7.21 3.56
CA PRO A 126 8.34 -6.17 2.77
C PRO A 126 9.08 -5.17 3.68
N ARG A 127 10.19 -4.59 3.19
CA ARG A 127 10.96 -3.59 3.95
C ARG A 127 10.27 -2.23 3.95
N THR A 128 9.74 -1.81 2.80
CA THR A 128 9.13 -0.51 2.57
C THR A 128 7.73 -0.64 1.96
N LEU A 129 6.94 0.43 2.03
CA LEU A 129 5.63 0.49 1.40
C LEU A 129 5.72 0.29 -0.12
N PHE A 130 6.78 0.81 -0.75
CA PHE A 130 7.06 0.61 -2.17
C PHE A 130 7.26 -0.87 -2.51
N GLU A 131 8.08 -1.59 -1.73
CA GLU A 131 8.27 -3.04 -1.88
C GLU A 131 6.95 -3.80 -1.73
N CYS A 132 6.12 -3.43 -0.75
CA CYS A 132 4.82 -4.05 -0.49
C CYS A 132 3.89 -3.95 -1.71
N GLY A 133 3.70 -2.73 -2.22
CA GLY A 133 2.83 -2.47 -3.38
C GLY A 133 3.36 -3.10 -4.67
N LEU A 134 4.67 -3.02 -4.91
CA LEU A 134 5.28 -3.58 -6.11
C LEU A 134 5.27 -5.11 -6.13
N THR A 135 5.55 -5.75 -4.98
CA THR A 135 5.50 -7.21 -4.86
C THR A 135 4.09 -7.73 -5.16
N ASP A 136 3.06 -7.06 -4.63
CA ASP A 136 1.67 -7.41 -4.95
C ASP A 136 1.38 -7.27 -6.44
N ALA A 137 1.75 -6.13 -7.04
CA ALA A 137 1.54 -5.90 -8.46
C ALA A 137 2.23 -6.99 -9.32
N ILE A 138 3.48 -7.35 -9.00
CA ILE A 138 4.20 -8.40 -9.71
C ILE A 138 3.49 -9.75 -9.56
N LEU A 139 3.15 -10.16 -8.34
CA LEU A 139 2.46 -11.43 -8.09
C LEU A 139 1.10 -11.49 -8.81
N TYR A 140 0.35 -10.39 -8.82
CA TYR A 140 -0.92 -10.29 -9.51
C TYR A 140 -0.77 -10.43 -11.03
N TRP A 141 0.07 -9.62 -11.67
CA TRP A 141 0.21 -9.59 -13.13
C TRP A 141 0.94 -10.82 -13.70
N THR A 142 1.75 -11.49 -12.89
CA THR A 142 2.41 -12.75 -13.28
C THR A 142 1.54 -13.98 -13.05
N GLY A 143 0.75 -13.99 -11.97
CA GLY A 143 -0.07 -15.15 -11.56
C GLY A 143 -1.44 -15.25 -12.24
N VAL A 144 -2.01 -14.13 -12.70
CA VAL A 144 -3.35 -14.14 -13.31
C VAL A 144 -3.27 -14.56 -14.79
N PRO A 145 -4.13 -15.49 -15.25
CA PRO A 145 -4.15 -15.90 -16.65
C PRO A 145 -4.59 -14.76 -17.59
N CYS A 146 -4.07 -14.75 -18.82
CA CYS A 146 -4.31 -13.67 -19.78
C CYS A 146 -5.80 -13.48 -20.14
N SER A 147 -6.60 -14.56 -20.17
CA SER A 147 -8.04 -14.48 -20.40
C SER A 147 -8.77 -13.68 -19.32
N VAL A 148 -8.41 -13.88 -18.05
CA VAL A 148 -8.97 -13.14 -16.92
C VAL A 148 -8.54 -11.67 -16.96
N LEU A 149 -7.29 -11.38 -17.37
CA LEU A 149 -6.83 -10.01 -17.56
C LEU A 149 -7.63 -9.30 -18.66
N LEU A 150 -7.87 -9.97 -19.80
CA LEU A 150 -8.66 -9.42 -20.90
C LEU A 150 -10.12 -9.18 -20.48
N ALA A 151 -10.75 -10.14 -19.79
CA ALA A 151 -12.10 -9.98 -19.26
C ALA A 151 -12.20 -8.80 -18.29
N LYS A 152 -11.22 -8.63 -17.39
CA LYS A 152 -11.14 -7.47 -16.50
C LYS A 152 -10.93 -6.15 -17.24
N LEU A 153 -10.14 -6.15 -18.31
CA LEU A 153 -9.93 -4.97 -19.15
C LEU A 153 -11.23 -4.54 -19.83
N VAL A 154 -11.98 -5.49 -20.39
CA VAL A 154 -13.31 -5.23 -20.99
C VAL A 154 -14.28 -4.70 -19.94
N GLY A 155 -14.33 -5.33 -18.75
CA GLY A 155 -15.18 -4.85 -17.66
C GLY A 155 -14.85 -3.42 -17.23
N ARG A 156 -13.55 -3.08 -17.11
CA ARG A 156 -13.11 -1.70 -16.82
C ARG A 156 -13.46 -0.73 -17.95
N PHE A 157 -13.33 -1.14 -19.21
CA PHE A 157 -13.71 -0.30 -20.35
C PHE A 157 -15.20 0.03 -20.31
N VAL A 158 -16.06 -0.97 -20.11
CA VAL A 158 -17.51 -0.77 -19.98
C VAL A 158 -17.82 0.15 -18.80
N PHE A 159 -17.18 -0.05 -17.65
CA PHE A 159 -17.34 0.83 -16.48
C PHE A 159 -16.93 2.27 -16.78
N CYS A 160 -15.76 2.49 -17.38
CA CYS A 160 -15.29 3.83 -17.77
C CYS A 160 -16.21 4.48 -18.80
N ALA A 161 -16.74 3.72 -19.77
CA ALA A 161 -17.70 4.23 -20.74
C ALA A 161 -19.03 4.62 -20.08
N ALA A 162 -19.53 3.79 -19.15
CA ALA A 162 -20.73 4.11 -18.37
C ALA A 162 -20.51 5.35 -17.51
N LEU A 163 -19.34 5.49 -16.89
CA LEU A 163 -18.95 6.67 -16.11
C LEU A 163 -18.91 7.92 -16.99
N ALA A 164 -18.35 7.84 -18.20
CA ALA A 164 -18.32 8.95 -19.15
C ALA A 164 -19.72 9.41 -19.58
N VAL A 165 -20.68 8.49 -19.69
CA VAL A 165 -22.07 8.80 -20.05
C VAL A 165 -22.88 9.32 -18.86
N ALA A 166 -22.59 8.83 -17.65
CA ALA A 166 -23.34 9.17 -16.44
C ALA A 166 -22.94 10.53 -15.84
N LEU A 167 -21.73 11.01 -16.10
CA LEU A 167 -21.23 12.25 -15.52
C LEU A 167 -21.63 13.47 -16.35
N PRO A 168 -21.99 14.59 -15.69
CA PRO A 168 -22.14 15.88 -16.34
C PRO A 168 -20.86 16.29 -17.08
N SER A 169 -21.01 16.93 -18.25
CA SER A 169 -19.87 17.39 -19.07
C SER A 169 -18.94 18.35 -18.32
N GLU A 170 -19.49 19.12 -17.38
CA GLU A 170 -18.77 20.09 -16.55
C GLU A 170 -17.68 19.42 -15.71
N ILE A 171 -17.90 18.17 -15.26
CA ILE A 171 -16.90 17.40 -14.51
C ILE A 171 -15.74 16.99 -15.42
N MET A 172 -16.03 16.75 -16.71
CA MET A 172 -15.04 16.31 -17.69
C MET A 172 -14.14 17.44 -18.17
N ASP A 173 -14.58 18.69 -18.10
CA ASP A 173 -13.78 19.87 -18.48
C ASP A 173 -12.50 20.02 -17.65
N TYR A 174 -12.48 19.50 -16.41
CA TYR A 174 -11.31 19.50 -15.55
C TYR A 174 -10.26 18.41 -15.91
N LEU A 175 -10.59 17.43 -16.75
CA LEU A 175 -9.66 16.35 -17.12
C LEU A 175 -8.39 16.85 -17.80
N TRP A 176 -8.50 17.93 -18.58
CA TRP A 176 -7.34 18.55 -19.21
C TRP A 176 -6.36 19.11 -18.17
N VAL A 177 -6.86 19.75 -17.10
CA VAL A 177 -6.04 20.28 -16.00
C VAL A 177 -5.24 19.15 -15.34
N TYR A 178 -5.89 18.03 -15.04
CA TYR A 178 -5.21 16.86 -14.46
C TYR A 178 -4.21 16.24 -15.42
N SER A 179 -4.49 16.25 -16.72
CA SER A 179 -3.57 15.75 -17.75
C SER A 179 -2.29 16.58 -17.83
N VAL A 180 -2.40 17.91 -17.76
CA VAL A 180 -1.24 18.81 -17.70
C VAL A 180 -0.40 18.55 -16.45
N LEU A 181 -1.04 18.43 -15.28
CA LEU A 181 -0.34 18.11 -14.03
C LEU A 181 0.29 16.73 -14.05
N LEU A 182 -0.35 15.75 -14.68
CA LEU A 182 0.22 14.42 -14.91
C LEU A 182 1.48 14.49 -15.78
N CYS A 183 1.53 15.36 -16.79
CA CYS A 183 2.76 15.56 -17.57
C CYS A 183 3.92 16.09 -16.70
N PHE A 184 3.67 17.08 -15.83
CA PHE A 184 4.68 17.56 -14.89
C PHE A 184 5.10 16.48 -13.89
N GLN A 185 4.13 15.70 -13.39
CA GLN A 185 4.38 14.53 -12.55
C GLN A 185 5.31 13.53 -13.25
N TRP A 186 5.07 13.22 -14.53
CA TRP A 186 5.89 12.31 -15.31
C TRP A 186 7.32 12.82 -15.52
N LEU A 187 7.52 14.14 -15.64
CA LEU A 187 8.87 14.73 -15.68
C LEU A 187 9.60 14.52 -14.35
N LEU A 188 8.92 14.68 -13.20
CA LEU A 188 9.52 14.39 -11.89
C LEU A 188 9.83 12.91 -11.71
N VAL A 189 8.93 12.02 -12.16
CA VAL A 189 9.15 10.57 -12.13
C VAL A 189 10.30 10.15 -13.05
N PHE A 190 10.43 10.78 -14.22
CA PHE A 190 11.58 10.58 -15.09
C PHE A 190 12.87 11.03 -14.41
N GLY A 191 12.87 12.22 -13.79
CA GLY A 191 13.96 12.72 -12.96
C GLY A 191 14.31 11.75 -11.84
N PHE A 192 13.31 11.17 -11.16
CA PHE A 192 13.51 10.16 -10.12
C PHE A 192 14.33 8.96 -10.63
N PHE A 193 14.06 8.44 -11.83
CA PHE A 193 14.87 7.38 -12.43
C PHE A 193 16.25 7.87 -12.88
N TYR A 194 16.34 9.09 -13.42
CA TYR A 194 17.59 9.68 -13.88
C TYR A 194 18.58 9.94 -12.74
N PHE A 195 18.10 10.44 -11.60
CA PHE A 195 18.89 10.75 -10.40
C PHE A 195 18.95 9.57 -9.42
N ASN A 196 19.14 8.36 -9.93
CA ASN A 196 19.39 7.15 -9.15
C ASN A 196 18.36 6.87 -8.03
N LEU A 197 17.06 6.98 -8.34
CA LEU A 197 15.95 6.69 -7.44
C LEU A 197 15.89 7.62 -6.21
N ASN A 198 16.13 8.92 -6.41
CA ASN A 198 16.07 9.90 -5.32
C ASN A 198 14.63 10.10 -4.79
N ASN A 199 14.34 9.59 -3.60
CA ASN A 199 13.06 9.73 -2.91
C ASN A 199 12.49 11.15 -2.90
N ILE A 200 13.33 12.20 -2.83
CA ILE A 200 12.88 13.59 -2.77
C ILE A 200 12.08 13.96 -4.03
N LEU A 201 12.47 13.46 -5.20
CA LEU A 201 11.75 13.73 -6.46
C LEU A 201 10.39 13.03 -6.48
N LEU A 202 10.32 11.80 -5.98
CA LEU A 202 9.07 11.08 -5.90
C LEU A 202 8.13 11.68 -4.84
N MET A 203 8.66 12.17 -3.72
CA MET A 203 7.85 12.81 -2.68
C MET A 203 7.40 14.21 -3.08
N SER A 204 8.25 15.01 -3.73
CA SER A 204 7.87 16.33 -4.27
C SER A 204 6.82 16.23 -5.38
N SER A 205 6.67 15.06 -6.00
CA SER A 205 5.58 14.76 -6.95
C SER A 205 4.19 14.99 -6.34
N TRP A 206 4.02 14.86 -5.02
CA TRP A 206 2.77 15.24 -4.34
C TRP A 206 2.45 16.73 -4.41
N LEU A 207 3.47 17.59 -4.42
CA LEU A 207 3.30 19.04 -4.48
C LEU A 207 2.73 19.48 -5.83
N VAL A 208 2.97 18.71 -6.90
CA VAL A 208 2.35 18.96 -8.22
C VAL A 208 0.84 18.88 -8.13
N TRP A 209 0.31 17.94 -7.34
CA TRP A 209 -1.14 17.79 -7.18
C TRP A 209 -1.76 18.86 -6.29
N LEU A 210 -1.00 19.51 -5.40
CA LEU A 210 -1.47 20.72 -4.71
C LEU A 210 -1.67 21.90 -5.67
N ALA A 211 -0.97 21.90 -6.81
CA ALA A 211 -1.14 22.92 -7.85
C ALA A 211 -2.48 22.79 -8.60
N VAL A 212 -3.25 21.69 -8.44
CA VAL A 212 -4.62 21.56 -8.97
C VAL A 212 -5.47 22.79 -8.68
N PHE A 213 -5.42 23.31 -7.46
CA PHE A 213 -6.27 24.44 -7.08
C PHE A 213 -5.84 25.74 -7.76
N LEU A 214 -4.55 25.93 -7.98
CA LEU A 214 -4.00 27.12 -8.64
C LEU A 214 -4.25 27.06 -10.16
N VAL A 215 -3.89 25.95 -10.79
CA VAL A 215 -4.06 25.75 -12.25
C VAL A 215 -5.54 25.67 -12.61
N GLY A 216 -6.35 24.97 -11.81
CA GLY A 216 -7.80 24.90 -11.99
C GLY A 216 -8.46 26.28 -11.92
N ARG A 217 -8.05 27.13 -10.97
CA ARG A 217 -8.54 28.51 -10.89
C ARG A 217 -8.16 29.33 -12.12
N LEU A 218 -6.90 29.25 -12.56
CA LEU A 218 -6.44 29.97 -13.76
C LEU A 218 -7.16 29.48 -15.03
N TYR A 219 -7.38 28.18 -15.15
CA TYR A 219 -8.10 27.56 -16.26
C TYR A 219 -9.56 28.03 -16.32
N VAL A 220 -10.26 28.00 -15.18
CA VAL A 220 -11.65 28.45 -15.09
C VAL A 220 -11.78 29.93 -15.49
N ILE A 221 -10.87 30.79 -15.02
CA ILE A 221 -10.89 32.23 -15.34
C ILE A 221 -10.59 32.46 -16.82
N GLY A 222 -9.62 31.73 -17.39
CA GLY A 222 -9.13 32.00 -18.74
C GLY A 222 -9.93 31.36 -19.87
N VAL A 223 -10.52 30.17 -19.63
CA VAL A 223 -11.09 29.34 -20.71
C VAL A 223 -12.62 29.26 -20.65
N VAL A 224 -13.20 29.20 -19.45
CA VAL A 224 -14.65 28.96 -19.28
C VAL A 224 -15.48 30.25 -19.37
N GLY A 225 -14.84 31.43 -19.35
CA GLY A 225 -15.52 32.72 -19.56
C GLY A 225 -16.48 33.12 -18.41
N GLU A 226 -17.38 34.08 -18.69
CA GLU A 226 -18.23 34.86 -17.74
C GLU A 226 -19.05 34.07 -16.69
N GLN A 227 -19.11 32.73 -16.73
CA GLN A 227 -19.52 31.89 -15.60
C GLN A 227 -18.57 32.02 -14.37
N ALA A 228 -17.49 32.80 -14.50
CA ALA A 228 -16.58 33.22 -13.44
C ALA A 228 -17.12 34.32 -12.50
N THR A 229 -18.32 34.88 -12.74
CA THR A 229 -18.94 35.93 -11.88
C THR A 229 -19.35 35.46 -10.47
N THR A 230 -19.08 34.18 -10.15
CA THR A 230 -18.68 33.58 -8.86
C THR A 230 -19.52 32.35 -8.52
N PRO A 231 -18.83 31.27 -8.14
CA PRO A 231 -18.85 31.00 -6.72
C PRO A 231 -17.44 30.79 -6.12
N SER A 232 -17.35 30.88 -4.80
CA SER A 232 -16.10 30.69 -4.05
C SER A 232 -15.49 29.31 -4.31
N LEU A 233 -14.17 29.16 -4.12
CA LEU A 233 -13.45 27.89 -4.27
C LEU A 233 -14.16 26.71 -3.59
N TRP A 234 -14.79 26.97 -2.45
CA TRP A 234 -15.53 25.99 -1.65
C TRP A 234 -16.76 25.41 -2.35
N VAL A 235 -17.45 26.19 -3.17
CA VAL A 235 -18.63 25.72 -3.91
C VAL A 235 -18.24 24.79 -5.06
N ARG A 236 -17.06 25.01 -5.65
CA ARG A 236 -16.53 24.15 -6.74
C ARG A 236 -15.68 22.98 -6.23
N LEU A 237 -15.30 22.98 -4.96
CA LEU A 237 -14.48 21.92 -4.37
C LEU A 237 -15.08 20.51 -4.59
N PRO A 238 -16.41 20.29 -4.48
CA PRO A 238 -17.03 19.00 -4.83
C PRO A 238 -16.77 18.57 -6.27
N GLU A 239 -16.90 19.49 -7.23
CA GLU A 239 -16.66 19.21 -8.65
C GLU A 239 -15.19 18.83 -8.91
N PHE A 240 -14.25 19.57 -8.33
CA PHE A 240 -12.82 19.24 -8.40
C PHE A 240 -12.51 17.89 -7.76
N PHE A 241 -13.15 17.55 -6.65
CA PHE A 241 -12.91 16.28 -5.99
C PHE A 241 -13.47 15.11 -6.82
N ILE A 242 -14.70 15.22 -7.33
CA ILE A 242 -15.33 14.18 -8.15
C ILE A 242 -14.56 14.02 -9.46
N SER A 243 -14.23 15.11 -10.16
CA SER A 243 -13.46 15.05 -11.40
C SER A 243 -12.06 14.46 -11.19
N PHE A 244 -11.39 14.76 -10.08
CA PHE A 244 -10.12 14.12 -9.71
C PHE A 244 -10.25 12.61 -9.53
N LEU A 245 -11.30 12.14 -8.83
CA LEU A 245 -11.54 10.70 -8.66
C LEU A 245 -11.82 9.99 -9.98
N VAL A 246 -12.62 10.62 -10.84
CA VAL A 246 -12.91 10.13 -12.19
C VAL A 246 -11.63 10.05 -13.02
N PHE A 247 -10.77 11.07 -12.94
CA PHE A 247 -9.46 11.05 -13.56
C PHE A 247 -8.57 9.90 -13.05
N VAL A 248 -8.55 9.66 -11.74
CA VAL A 248 -7.81 8.53 -11.13
C VAL A 248 -8.33 7.18 -11.64
N GLU A 249 -9.64 7.01 -11.83
CA GLU A 249 -10.21 5.80 -12.40
C GLU A 249 -9.84 5.62 -13.88
N TYR A 250 -9.87 6.68 -14.69
CA TYR A 250 -9.36 6.62 -16.07
C TYR A 250 -7.88 6.31 -16.14
N LEU A 251 -7.07 6.88 -15.24
CA LEU A 251 -5.64 6.58 -15.14
C LEU A 251 -5.43 5.11 -14.73
N GLY A 252 -6.26 4.60 -13.82
CA GLY A 252 -6.30 3.20 -13.44
C GLY A 252 -6.67 2.27 -14.59
N PHE A 253 -7.62 2.67 -15.45
CA PHE A 253 -7.93 1.95 -16.69
C PHE A 253 -6.74 1.94 -17.65
N LEU A 254 -6.12 3.09 -17.90
CA LEU A 254 -4.95 3.20 -18.79
C LEU A 254 -3.77 2.35 -18.29
N HIS A 255 -3.54 2.34 -16.98
CA HIS A 255 -2.57 1.46 -16.32
C HIS A 255 -2.83 -0.03 -16.63
N HIS A 256 -4.09 -0.48 -16.48
CA HIS A 256 -4.46 -1.86 -16.77
C HIS A 256 -4.37 -2.18 -18.27
N LEU A 257 -4.73 -1.24 -19.14
CA LEU A 257 -4.61 -1.38 -20.58
C LEU A 257 -3.16 -1.60 -21.00
N VAL A 258 -2.25 -0.73 -20.55
CA VAL A 258 -0.81 -0.81 -20.86
C VAL A 258 -0.23 -2.14 -20.38
N LEU A 259 -0.50 -2.54 -19.14
CA LEU A 259 0.03 -3.80 -18.60
C LEU A 259 -0.58 -5.04 -19.26
N THR A 260 -1.86 -5.00 -19.64
CA THR A 260 -2.51 -6.12 -20.36
C THR A 260 -1.94 -6.25 -21.77
N VAL A 261 -1.82 -5.15 -22.51
CA VAL A 261 -1.21 -5.14 -23.85
C VAL A 261 0.22 -5.63 -23.79
N PHE A 262 1.02 -5.14 -22.83
CA PHE A 262 2.40 -5.59 -22.66
C PHE A 262 2.46 -7.09 -22.31
N ARG A 263 1.58 -7.58 -21.42
CA ARG A 263 1.51 -8.99 -21.06
C ARG A 263 1.16 -9.87 -22.26
N LEU A 264 0.20 -9.46 -23.08
CA LEU A 264 -0.18 -10.16 -24.31
C LEU A 264 0.95 -10.17 -25.34
N ALA A 265 1.64 -9.03 -25.53
CA ALA A 265 2.80 -8.95 -26.41
C ALA A 265 3.93 -9.88 -25.95
N VAL A 266 4.21 -9.91 -24.65
CA VAL A 266 5.20 -10.81 -24.05
C VAL A 266 4.79 -12.28 -24.20
N ALA A 267 3.51 -12.61 -23.99
CA ALA A 267 2.99 -13.97 -24.16
C ALA A 267 3.05 -14.44 -25.62
N ALA A 268 2.83 -13.55 -26.60
CA ALA A 268 2.91 -13.86 -28.02
C ALA A 268 4.34 -14.17 -28.50
N VAL A 269 5.37 -13.68 -27.80
CA VAL A 269 6.80 -13.89 -28.13
C VAL A 269 7.43 -15.02 -27.30
N SER A 270 6.80 -15.42 -26.20
CA SER A 270 7.31 -16.45 -25.27
C SER A 270 7.18 -17.86 -25.87
N GLU A 271 8.13 -18.76 -25.54
CA GLU A 271 8.19 -20.14 -26.05
C GLU A 271 6.91 -20.96 -25.79
N ASP A 272 6.26 -20.73 -24.65
CA ASP A 272 5.04 -21.42 -24.21
C ASP A 272 3.75 -20.85 -24.84
N GLY A 273 3.86 -19.87 -25.73
CA GLY A 273 2.70 -19.22 -26.34
C GLY A 273 1.90 -20.17 -27.23
N CYS A 274 0.63 -20.38 -26.91
CA CYS A 274 -0.31 -21.17 -27.70
C CYS A 274 -0.64 -20.53 -29.08
N PHE A 275 -0.24 -19.28 -29.30
CA PHE A 275 -0.42 -18.61 -30.58
C PHE A 275 0.59 -19.14 -31.60
N CYS A 276 0.10 -19.85 -32.61
CA CYS A 276 0.83 -20.42 -33.76
C CYS A 276 1.44 -19.35 -34.71
N LEU A 277 1.87 -18.19 -34.21
CA LEU A 277 2.63 -17.24 -35.00
C LEU A 277 4.05 -17.79 -35.15
N HIS A 278 4.41 -18.12 -36.39
CA HIS A 278 5.70 -18.70 -36.79
C HIS A 278 6.83 -17.66 -36.73
N MET A 279 7.03 -17.04 -35.57
CA MET A 279 8.13 -16.10 -35.30
C MET A 279 9.42 -16.88 -35.03
N LYS A 280 10.47 -16.59 -35.83
CA LYS A 280 11.77 -17.29 -35.85
C LYS A 280 12.66 -17.03 -34.63
N ARG A 281 12.27 -16.14 -33.71
CA ARG A 281 13.10 -15.74 -32.55
C ARG A 281 12.29 -15.84 -31.26
N ARG A 282 12.30 -17.02 -30.63
CA ARG A 282 11.67 -17.24 -29.32
C ARG A 282 12.59 -16.74 -28.20
N ILE A 283 12.00 -16.12 -27.18
CA ILE A 283 12.71 -15.59 -26.01
C ILE A 283 12.50 -16.55 -24.83
N PRO A 284 13.55 -16.90 -24.06
CA PRO A 284 13.41 -17.71 -22.86
C PRO A 284 12.41 -17.11 -21.88
N ARG A 285 11.60 -17.96 -21.24
CA ARG A 285 10.54 -17.55 -20.30
C ARG A 285 11.04 -16.64 -19.18
N GLU A 286 12.24 -16.88 -18.66
CA GLU A 286 12.86 -16.04 -17.63
C GLU A 286 13.13 -14.62 -18.13
N ALA A 287 13.70 -14.47 -19.33
CA ALA A 287 13.98 -13.16 -19.90
C ALA A 287 12.69 -12.39 -20.18
N SER A 288 11.65 -13.09 -20.64
CA SER A 288 10.28 -12.59 -20.82
C SER A 288 9.67 -12.07 -19.51
N ASN A 289 9.77 -12.84 -18.42
CA ASN A 289 9.30 -12.42 -17.10
C ASN A 289 10.08 -11.22 -16.55
N ARG A 290 11.41 -11.17 -16.71
CA ARG A 290 12.21 -10.02 -16.29
C ARG A 290 11.78 -8.74 -17.00
N ARG A 291 11.48 -8.79 -18.31
CA ARG A 291 10.93 -7.64 -19.06
C ARG A 291 9.56 -7.20 -18.51
N LEU A 292 8.70 -8.16 -18.18
CA LEU A 292 7.41 -7.88 -17.54
C LEU A 292 7.57 -7.22 -16.17
N HIS A 293 8.45 -7.71 -15.31
CA HIS A 293 8.69 -7.12 -13.99
C HIS A 293 9.19 -5.66 -14.11
N ARG A 294 10.08 -5.38 -15.06
CA ARG A 294 10.55 -4.01 -15.35
C ARG A 294 9.41 -3.10 -15.81
N CYS A 295 8.55 -3.58 -16.70
CA CYS A 295 7.37 -2.83 -17.17
C CYS A 295 6.41 -2.54 -16.00
N ILE A 296 6.11 -3.55 -15.16
CA ILE A 296 5.27 -3.38 -13.97
C ILE A 296 5.87 -2.34 -13.01
N ARG A 297 7.19 -2.38 -12.76
CA ARG A 297 7.88 -1.39 -11.92
C ARG A 297 7.71 0.02 -12.45
N LEU A 298 7.93 0.24 -13.76
CA LEU A 298 7.76 1.55 -14.37
C LEU A 298 6.29 2.00 -14.29
N ALA A 299 5.36 1.14 -14.69
CA ALA A 299 3.94 1.44 -14.67
C ALA A 299 3.45 1.79 -13.25
N HIS A 300 3.95 1.11 -12.22
CA HIS A 300 3.59 1.35 -10.82
C HIS A 300 3.89 2.80 -10.37
N VAL A 301 4.97 3.41 -10.89
CA VAL A 301 5.36 4.78 -10.54
C VAL A 301 4.71 5.81 -11.47
N PHE A 302 4.67 5.53 -12.78
CA PHE A 302 4.12 6.45 -13.77
C PHE A 302 2.60 6.62 -13.66
N PHE A 303 1.86 5.57 -13.29
CA PHE A 303 0.39 5.60 -13.19
C PHE A 303 -0.14 5.91 -11.79
N PHE A 304 0.64 6.63 -10.99
CA PHE A 304 0.24 7.11 -9.66
C PHE A 304 -0.10 6.01 -8.64
N SER A 305 0.17 4.73 -8.96
CA SER A 305 -0.22 3.60 -8.12
C SER A 305 0.53 3.59 -6.79
N HIS A 306 1.83 3.92 -6.80
CA HIS A 306 2.60 4.06 -5.56
C HIS A 306 2.06 5.19 -4.68
N GLN A 307 1.76 6.35 -5.26
CA GLN A 307 1.24 7.51 -4.54
C GLN A 307 -0.13 7.19 -3.91
N LEU A 308 -1.03 6.51 -4.64
CA LEU A 308 -2.30 6.07 -4.05
C LEU A 308 -2.10 5.14 -2.86
N HIS A 309 -1.14 4.21 -2.92
CA HIS A 309 -0.79 3.37 -1.77
C HIS A 309 -0.21 4.17 -0.60
N THR A 310 0.60 5.19 -0.87
CA THR A 310 1.13 6.12 0.14
C THR A 310 0.02 6.90 0.83
N LEU A 311 -0.93 7.46 0.07
CA LEU A 311 -2.10 8.14 0.61
C LEU A 311 -2.96 7.20 1.47
N GLN A 312 -3.23 6.00 0.97
CA GLN A 312 -3.94 4.96 1.72
C GLN A 312 -3.22 4.62 3.02
N ALA A 313 -1.90 4.44 3.00
CA ALA A 313 -1.12 4.15 4.20
C ALA A 313 -1.18 5.31 5.22
N TYR A 314 -1.19 6.57 4.77
CA TYR A 314 -1.39 7.72 5.66
C TYR A 314 -2.80 7.80 6.25
N ILE A 315 -3.84 7.48 5.47
CA ILE A 315 -5.21 7.38 6.00
C ILE A 315 -5.26 6.31 7.11
N VAL A 316 -4.63 5.16 6.88
CA VAL A 316 -4.53 4.09 7.88
C VAL A 316 -3.70 4.52 9.08
N LEU A 317 -2.58 5.24 8.90
CA LEU A 317 -1.75 5.78 9.99
C LEU A 317 -2.59 6.68 10.92
N VAL A 318 -3.35 7.62 10.35
CA VAL A 318 -4.20 8.53 11.12
C VAL A 318 -5.31 7.75 11.83
N ALA A 319 -5.98 6.82 11.15
CA ALA A 319 -7.05 6.04 11.75
C ALA A 319 -6.54 5.13 12.88
N ASN A 320 -5.38 4.50 12.69
CA ASN A 320 -4.72 3.69 13.72
C ASN A 320 -4.34 4.54 14.92
N LEU A 321 -3.73 5.72 14.70
CA LEU A 321 -3.38 6.65 15.77
C LEU A 321 -4.62 7.09 16.57
N MET A 322 -5.70 7.50 15.89
CA MET A 322 -6.94 7.89 16.55
C MET A 322 -7.56 6.76 17.35
N THR A 323 -7.58 5.54 16.79
CA THR A 323 -8.10 4.35 17.46
C THR A 323 -7.26 3.99 18.68
N SER A 324 -5.93 3.96 18.56
CA SER A 324 -5.05 3.65 19.68
C SER A 324 -5.10 4.72 20.77
N LEU A 325 -5.21 6.00 20.43
CA LEU A 325 -5.40 7.07 21.42
C LEU A 325 -6.74 6.94 22.14
N PHE A 326 -7.81 6.58 21.41
CA PHE A 326 -9.11 6.30 22.00
C PHE A 326 -9.04 5.13 22.98
N LEU A 327 -8.45 3.99 22.57
CA LEU A 327 -8.29 2.81 23.41
C LEU A 327 -7.43 3.09 24.66
N ALA A 328 -6.31 3.81 24.48
CA ALA A 328 -5.46 4.24 25.59
C ALA A 328 -6.19 5.15 26.57
N SER A 329 -7.05 6.04 26.06
CA SER A 329 -7.87 6.94 26.87
C SER A 329 -8.93 6.17 27.63
N THR A 330 -9.62 5.22 26.98
CA THR A 330 -10.62 4.38 27.66
C THR A 330 -9.98 3.54 28.77
N ASP A 331 -8.81 2.95 28.53
CA ASP A 331 -8.13 2.15 29.55
C ASP A 331 -7.66 3.00 30.77
N LYS A 332 -7.33 4.28 30.56
CA LYS A 332 -6.99 5.22 31.64
C LYS A 332 -8.21 5.74 32.39
N VAL A 333 -9.27 6.12 31.68
CA VAL A 333 -10.45 6.77 32.27
C VAL A 333 -11.26 5.81 33.14
N PHE A 334 -11.38 4.54 32.74
CA PHE A 334 -12.12 3.53 33.50
C PHE A 334 -11.27 2.88 34.61
N CYS A 335 -10.67 3.72 35.48
CA CYS A 335 -10.13 3.35 36.80
C CYS A 335 -9.14 2.16 36.82
N ASN A 336 -8.18 2.08 35.90
CA ASN A 336 -7.23 0.97 35.79
C ASN A 336 -7.86 -0.42 35.59
N LEU A 337 -9.16 -0.51 35.30
CA LEU A 337 -9.82 -1.78 34.98
C LEU A 337 -9.32 -2.37 33.65
N ARG A 338 -8.58 -1.56 32.86
CA ARG A 338 -8.03 -1.92 31.55
C ARG A 338 -9.09 -2.64 30.71
N ILE A 339 -10.29 -2.07 30.62
CA ILE A 339 -11.49 -2.76 30.11
C ILE A 339 -11.24 -3.34 28.71
N HIS A 340 -10.54 -2.61 27.85
CA HIS A 340 -10.22 -3.11 26.50
C HIS A 340 -9.27 -4.30 26.58
N THR A 341 -8.18 -4.15 27.33
CA THR A 341 -7.22 -5.24 27.54
C THR A 341 -7.86 -6.44 28.22
N TRP A 342 -8.74 -6.24 29.22
CA TRP A 342 -9.47 -7.28 29.94
C TRP A 342 -10.47 -8.02 29.04
N TRP A 343 -11.17 -7.27 28.18
CA TRP A 343 -12.10 -7.83 27.20
C TRP A 343 -11.38 -8.71 26.18
N LEU A 344 -10.18 -8.29 25.74
CA LEU A 344 -9.39 -9.01 24.74
C LEU A 344 -8.59 -10.18 25.35
N LEU A 345 -7.96 -9.91 26.50
CA LEU A 345 -7.06 -10.78 27.24
C LEU A 345 -7.63 -10.91 28.65
N ASN A 346 -8.31 -12.02 28.91
CA ASN A 346 -8.87 -12.40 30.20
C ASN A 346 -7.96 -11.95 31.38
N SER A 347 -8.54 -11.64 32.54
CA SER A 347 -7.89 -10.93 33.67
C SER A 347 -6.48 -11.42 34.06
N VAL A 348 -6.19 -12.71 33.87
CA VAL A 348 -4.90 -13.34 34.16
C VAL A 348 -3.82 -12.99 33.12
N ALA A 349 -4.17 -12.89 31.83
CA ALA A 349 -3.25 -12.60 30.74
C ALA A 349 -2.98 -11.09 30.55
N GLY A 350 -3.84 -10.24 31.11
CA GLY A 350 -3.67 -8.77 31.10
C GLY A 350 -2.77 -8.21 32.22
N ASP A 351 -2.27 -9.06 33.12
CA ASP A 351 -1.39 -8.65 34.23
C ASP A 351 -0.01 -8.24 33.67
N PRO A 352 0.47 -7.01 33.96
CA PRO A 352 1.75 -6.51 33.45
C PRO A 352 2.94 -7.40 33.82
N LYS A 353 2.87 -8.18 34.91
CA LYS A 353 3.96 -9.07 35.33
C LYS A 353 4.23 -10.21 34.35
N TYR A 354 3.19 -10.77 33.74
CA TYR A 354 3.34 -11.81 32.71
C TYR A 354 3.90 -11.26 31.41
N LEU A 355 3.78 -9.94 31.19
CA LEU A 355 4.14 -9.26 29.96
C LEU A 355 5.56 -8.66 30.01
N GLU A 356 6.03 -8.23 31.19
CA GLU A 356 7.42 -7.80 31.40
C GLU A 356 8.40 -8.97 31.43
N SER A 357 7.95 -10.18 31.77
CA SER A 357 8.80 -11.38 31.74
C SER A 357 9.01 -11.98 30.34
N GLU A 358 8.45 -11.40 29.28
CA GLU A 358 8.52 -11.96 27.93
C GLU A 358 9.63 -11.33 27.05
N THR A 359 10.14 -10.14 27.40
CA THR A 359 11.45 -9.68 26.88
C THR A 359 12.56 -10.68 27.21
N THR A 360 12.47 -11.31 28.39
CA THR A 360 13.34 -12.43 28.78
C THR A 360 13.14 -13.69 27.93
N TRP A 361 11.96 -13.94 27.35
CA TRP A 361 11.75 -15.14 26.50
C TRP A 361 12.36 -15.01 25.11
N LEU A 362 12.31 -13.84 24.48
CA LEU A 362 13.00 -13.59 23.20
C LEU A 362 14.53 -13.53 23.40
N GLU A 363 14.99 -12.96 24.51
CA GLU A 363 16.40 -13.02 24.92
C GLU A 363 16.85 -14.44 25.25
N ASP A 364 16.03 -15.24 25.95
CA ASP A 364 16.33 -16.64 26.26
C ASP A 364 16.23 -17.55 25.02
N ALA A 365 15.30 -17.31 24.10
CA ALA A 365 15.23 -18.02 22.82
C ALA A 365 16.44 -17.72 21.92
N ASN A 366 16.95 -16.48 21.97
CA ASN A 366 18.22 -16.11 21.33
C ASN A 366 19.43 -16.74 22.06
N ARG A 367 19.45 -16.76 23.40
CA ARG A 367 20.51 -17.39 24.21
C ARG A 367 20.55 -18.91 24.08
N LEU A 368 19.40 -19.55 23.89
CA LEU A 368 19.26 -21.00 23.71
C LEU A 368 19.47 -21.44 22.25
N GLY A 369 19.80 -20.51 21.33
CA GLY A 369 20.03 -20.82 19.92
C GLY A 369 18.79 -21.33 19.18
N LEU A 370 17.59 -21.02 19.67
CA LEU A 370 16.31 -21.47 19.09
C LEU A 370 15.76 -20.50 18.04
N SER A 371 16.48 -19.41 17.81
CA SER A 371 16.16 -18.31 16.92
C SER A 371 17.00 -18.40 15.64
N ASP A 372 16.67 -19.34 14.75
CA ASP A 372 17.21 -19.40 13.38
C ASP A 372 16.57 -18.35 12.45
N THR A 373 16.39 -17.13 12.95
CA THR A 373 15.91 -15.98 12.17
C THR A 373 16.88 -14.82 12.25
N SER A 374 18.17 -15.10 11.97
CA SER A 374 19.18 -14.08 11.66
C SER A 374 20.14 -14.64 10.60
N SER A 375 19.69 -14.68 9.34
CA SER A 375 20.63 -14.62 8.22
C SER A 375 21.07 -13.16 8.04
N THR A 376 21.90 -12.69 8.96
CA THR A 376 22.70 -11.49 8.77
C THR A 376 23.96 -11.97 8.07
N VAL A 377 24.00 -11.79 6.75
CA VAL A 377 25.20 -11.94 5.94
C VAL A 377 26.16 -10.84 6.39
N THR A 378 27.10 -11.18 7.25
CA THR A 378 28.37 -10.44 7.36
C THR A 378 29.13 -10.71 6.06
N ALA A 379 29.39 -9.63 5.32
CA ALA A 379 30.30 -9.64 4.19
C ALA A 379 31.65 -10.20 4.66
N GLY A 380 32.16 -11.20 3.94
CA GLY A 380 33.47 -11.76 4.16
C GLY A 380 34.55 -10.79 3.72
N ASP A 381 35.45 -10.45 4.64
CA ASP A 381 36.84 -10.15 4.32
C ASP A 381 37.54 -11.49 4.07
N THR A 382 37.77 -11.80 2.79
CA THR A 382 38.73 -12.81 2.36
C THR A 382 40.04 -12.09 2.03
N SER A 383 41.00 -12.15 2.94
CA SER A 383 42.42 -11.97 2.60
C SER A 383 43.08 -13.34 2.67
N GLU A 384 43.33 -13.90 1.49
CA GLU A 384 44.09 -15.13 1.24
C GLU A 384 45.54 -14.98 1.70
N GLU A 385 45.99 -15.95 2.49
CA GLU A 385 47.39 -16.34 2.60
C GLU A 385 47.79 -17.11 1.33
N ALA A 386 48.79 -16.60 0.61
CA ALA A 386 49.85 -17.39 -0.01
C ALA A 386 50.84 -16.45 -0.72
N ASN A 387 52.02 -16.25 -0.14
CA ASN A 387 53.24 -16.38 -0.93
C ASN A 387 54.47 -16.65 -0.06
N ASP A 388 55.13 -17.74 -0.45
CA ASP A 388 56.42 -18.25 -0.03
C ASP A 388 57.57 -17.37 -0.55
N SER A 389 58.71 -17.43 0.13
CA SER A 389 60.10 -17.19 -0.32
C SER A 389 60.95 -16.22 0.51
N GLY A 390 61.83 -16.84 1.33
CA GLY A 390 63.28 -16.60 1.41
C GLY A 390 63.83 -15.24 1.88
N SER A 391 64.59 -15.26 2.98
CA SER A 391 65.99 -14.75 3.05
C SER A 391 66.46 -14.63 4.51
N SER A 392 67.70 -15.08 4.79
CA SER A 392 68.65 -14.62 5.84
C SER A 392 68.17 -14.68 7.30
N GLU A 393 68.88 -15.21 8.29
CA GLU A 393 70.30 -15.44 8.57
C GLU A 393 70.45 -16.63 9.54
#